data_AF-A0A661DRN6-F1
#
_entry.id   AF-A0A661DRN6-F1
#
_cell.length_a   1.000
_cell.length_b   1.000
_cell.length_c   1.000
_cell.angle_alpha   90.00
_cell.angle_beta   90.00
_cell.angle_gamma   90.00
#
_symmetry.space_group_name_H-M   'P 1'
#
loop_
_entity.id
_entity.type
_entity.pdbx_description
1 polymer ?
#
loop_
_entity_poly.entity_id
_entity_poly.type
_entity_poly.pdbx_seq_one_letter_code
_entity_poly.pdbx_strand_id
1 'polypeptide(L)' 'MNFKNRRVVVGISKTINLGNYESMRIHTGMEADINDKADVDEAYNELFEECTKQLLEYEEEIIGGEK' A
#
# COMPACT_ATOMS: atom_id res chain seq x y z
N MET A 1 -26.26 -12.73 -7.76
CA MET A 1 -25.63 -12.45 -6.46
C MET A 1 -25.42 -10.95 -6.41
N ASN A 2 -26.28 -10.20 -5.71
CA ASN A 2 -26.14 -8.74 -5.60
C ASN A 2 -25.21 -8.47 -4.43
N PHE A 3 -23.91 -8.32 -4.71
CA PHE A 3 -23.01 -7.68 -3.75
C PHE A 3 -23.58 -6.29 -3.52
N LYS A 4 -24.00 -5.95 -2.29
CA LYS A 4 -24.58 -4.63 -1.96
C LYS A 4 -23.50 -3.61 -1.59
N ASN A 5 -22.30 -4.11 -1.28
CA ASN A 5 -21.08 -3.37 -1.03
C ASN A 5 -19.96 -4.24 -1.60
N ARG A 6 -19.08 -3.63 -2.38
CA ARG A 6 -17.86 -4.26 -2.90
C ARG A 6 -16.71 -3.69 -2.08
N ARG A 7 -15.68 -4.49 -1.82
CA ARG A 7 -14.47 -4.01 -1.13
C ARG A 7 -13.29 -4.10 -2.08
N VAL A 8 -12.54 -3.01 -2.20
CA VAL A 8 -11.25 -2.99 -2.88
C VAL A 8 -10.18 -3.00 -1.81
N VAL A 9 -9.18 -3.87 -2.00
CA VAL A 9 -8.04 -3.99 -1.10
C VAL A 9 -6.79 -3.85 -1.94
N VAL A 10 -5.90 -2.93 -1.55
CA VAL A 10 -4.60 -2.73 -2.17
C VAL A 10 -3.53 -3.00 -1.13
N GLY A 11 -2.54 -3.81 -1.49
CA GLY A 11 -1.41 -4.10 -0.62
C GLY A 11 -0.11 -4.07 -1.42
N ILE A 12 0.88 -3.36 -0.89
CA ILE A 12 2.20 -3.23 -1.51
C ILE A 12 3.23 -3.84 -0.56
N SER A 13 4.12 -4.64 -1.13
CA SER A 13 5.26 -5.18 -0.38
C SER A 13 6.54 -4.76 -1.06
N LYS A 14 7.50 -4.24 -0.30
CA LYS A 14 8.83 -3.92 -0.79
C LYS A 14 9.88 -4.54 0.12
N THR A 15 10.91 -5.10 -0.48
CA THR A 15 12.10 -5.56 0.22
C THR A 15 13.17 -4.49 0.06
N ILE A 16 13.70 -4.00 1.17
CA ILE A 16 14.78 -3.01 1.24
C ILE A 16 16.06 -3.72 1.69
N ASN A 17 17.16 -3.46 0.99
CA ASN A 17 18.48 -3.93 1.41
C ASN A 17 19.10 -2.89 2.33
N LEU A 18 19.45 -3.28 3.56
CA LEU A 18 20.05 -2.40 4.56
C LEU A 18 21.59 -2.39 4.51
N GLY A 19 22.19 -3.21 3.64
CA GLY A 19 23.62 -3.49 3.66
C GLY A 19 23.96 -4.64 4.61
N ASN A 20 25.24 -5.03 4.71
CA ASN A 20 25.72 -6.10 5.60
C ASN A 20 24.96 -7.44 5.51
N TYR A 21 24.47 -7.81 4.31
CA TYR A 21 23.65 -9.01 4.07
C TYR A 21 22.28 -9.00 4.79
N GLU A 22 21.85 -7.87 5.32
CA GLU A 22 20.54 -7.69 5.92
C GLU A 22 19.55 -7.09 4.92
N SER A 23 18.33 -7.62 4.96
CA SER A 23 17.20 -7.10 4.21
C SER A 23 15.97 -7.04 5.10
N MET A 24 15.15 -6.03 4.89
CA MET A 24 13.89 -5.85 5.59
C MET A 24 12.76 -5.84 4.59
N ARG A 25 11.66 -6.51 4.92
CA ARG A 25 10.45 -6.49 4.12
C ARG A 25 9.42 -5.60 4.78
N ILE A 26 8.97 -4.58 4.05
CA ILE A 26 7.89 -3.68 4.44
C ILE A 26 6.63 -4.13 3.72
N HIS A 27 5.52 -4.16 4.45
CA HIS A 27 4.20 -4.44 3.91
C HIS A 27 3.24 -3.33 4.33
N THR A 28 2.57 -2.73 3.36
CA THR A 28 1.48 -1.78 3.58
C THR A 28 0.22 -2.30 2.91
N GLY A 29 -0.94 -2.02 3.50
CA GLY A 29 -2.22 -2.50 2.99
C GLY A 29 -3.35 -1.58 3.40
N MET A 30 -4.27 -1.33 2.47
CA MET A 30 -5.43 -0.48 2.64
C MET A 30 -6.66 -1.13 2.04
N GLU A 31 -7.82 -0.85 2.63
CA GLU A 31 -9.10 -1.30 2.12
C GLU A 31 -10.11 -0.15 2.08
N ALA A 32 -10.94 -0.12 1.05
CA ALA A 32 -12.11 0.75 0.98
C ALA A 32 -13.34 -0.03 0.52
N ASP A 33 -14.47 0.25 1.18
CA ASP A 33 -15.77 -0.21 0.74
C ASP A 33 -16.30 0.75 -0.35
N ILE A 34 -16.62 0.20 -1.51
CA ILE A 34 -17.16 0.91 -2.67
C ILE A 34 -18.59 0.45 -2.96
N ASN A 35 -19.40 1.37 -3.49
CA ASN A 35 -20.76 1.06 -3.93
C ASN A 35 -20.75 0.29 -5.27
N ASP A 36 -21.90 -0.30 -5.66
CA ASP A 36 -21.98 -1.13 -6.86
C ASP A 36 -21.80 -0.38 -8.18
N LYS A 37 -21.94 0.95 -8.17
CA LYS A 37 -21.79 1.84 -9.32
C LYS A 37 -20.43 2.54 -9.36
N ALA A 38 -19.59 2.35 -8.34
CA ALA A 38 -18.31 3.00 -8.22
C ALA A 38 -17.35 2.47 -9.28
N ASP A 39 -16.52 3.36 -9.80
CA ASP A 39 -15.41 2.98 -10.66
C ASP A 39 -14.34 2.28 -9.79
N VAL A 40 -14.06 1.03 -10.13
CA VAL A 40 -13.11 0.20 -9.39
C VAL A 40 -11.69 0.67 -9.63
N ASP A 41 -11.40 1.13 -10.84
CA ASP A 41 -10.05 1.53 -11.23
C ASP A 41 -9.70 2.86 -10.56
N GLU A 42 -10.66 3.78 -10.46
CA GLU A 42 -10.52 5.02 -9.67
C GLU A 42 -10.24 4.70 -8.20
N ALA A 43 -11.09 3.88 -7.56
CA ALA A 43 -10.92 3.50 -6.16
C ALA A 43 -9.61 2.73 -5.90
N TYR A 44 -9.19 1.88 -6.85
CA TYR A 44 -7.91 1.18 -6.77
C TYR A 44 -6.74 2.17 -6.86
N ASN A 45 -6.79 3.13 -7.80
CA ASN A 45 -5.71 4.09 -8.00
C ASN A 45 -5.55 5.01 -6.78
N GLU A 46 -6.65 5.50 -6.19
CA GLU A 46 -6.62 6.29 -4.96
C GLU A 46 -5.94 5.50 -3.82
N LEU A 47 -6.40 4.27 -3.58
CA LEU A 47 -5.81 3.40 -2.55
C LEU A 47 -4.34 3.07 -2.86
N PHE A 48 -3.98 2.87 -4.12
CA PHE A 48 -2.63 2.56 -4.55
C PHE A 48 -1.67 3.73 -4.31
N GLU A 49 -2.09 4.95 -4.62
CA GLU A 49 -1.30 6.16 -4.36
C GLU A 49 -1.04 6.36 -2.87
N GLU A 50 -2.09 6.24 -2.04
CA GLU A 50 -1.94 6.35 -0.58
C GLU A 50 -1.06 5.24 0.01
N CYS A 51 -1.27 3.99 -0.43
CA CYS A 51 -0.49 2.84 0.04
C CYS A 51 0.98 2.93 -0.38
N THR A 52 1.25 3.49 -1.57
CA THR A 52 2.61 3.77 -2.07
C THR A 52 3.27 4.86 -1.25
N LYS A 53 2.54 5.94 -0.92
CA LYS A 53 3.08 7.04 -0.11
C LYS A 53 3.52 6.57 1.27
N GLN A 54 2.69 5.78 1.97
CA GLN A 54 3.07 5.20 3.27
C GLN A 54 4.33 4.33 3.17
N LEU A 55 4.45 3.56 2.09
CA LEU A 55 5.61 2.69 1.90
C LEU A 55 6.91 3.49 1.68
N LEU A 56 6.83 4.61 0.97
CA LEU A 56 7.96 5.52 0.79
C LEU A 56 8.34 6.23 2.10
N GLU A 57 7.36 6.65 2.90
CA GLU A 57 7.61 7.24 4.22
C GLU A 57 8.33 6.24 5.13
N TYR A 58 7.90 4.97 5.17
CA TYR A 58 8.60 3.93 5.92
C TYR A 58 10.03 3.68 5.41
N GLU A 59 10.23 3.66 4.09
CA GLU A 59 11.55 3.52 3.49
C GLU A 59 12.48 4.67 3.89
N GLU A 60 11.99 5.91 3.88
CA GLU A 60 12.75 7.09 4.31
C GLU A 60 13.06 7.06 5.81
N GLU A 61 12.16 6.59 6.67
CA GLU A 61 12.45 6.43 8.10
C GLU A 61 13.55 5.38 8.33
N ILE A 62 13.50 4.27 7.59
CA ILE A 62 14.45 3.16 7.74
C ILE A 62 15.83 3.52 7.19
N ILE A 63 15.92 4.20 6.04
CA ILE A 63 17.18 4.59 5.39
C ILE A 63 17.72 5.93 5.93
N GLY A 64 16.83 6.88 6.24
CA GLY A 64 17.16 8.25 6.65
C GLY A 64 17.42 8.43 8.15
N GLY A 65 17.08 7.44 8.97
CA GLY A 65 17.40 7.40 10.41
C GLY A 65 18.89 7.28 10.75
N GLU A 66 19.76 7.10 9.75
CA GLU A 66 21.24 7.07 9.91
C GLU A 66 21.93 8.43 9.71
N LYS A 67 21.36 9.54 10.19
CA LYS A 67 22.07 10.84 10.22
C LYS A 67 22.42 11.31 11.61
#